data_AF-A0A7S0EYL9-F1
#
_entry.id   AF-A0A7S0EYL9-F1
#
_cell.length_a   1.000
_cell.length_b   1.000
_cell.length_c   1.000
_cell.angle_alpha   90.00
_cell.angle_beta   90.00
_cell.angle_gamma   90.00
#
_symmetry.space_group_name_H-M   'P 1'
#
loop_
_entity.id
_entity.type
_entity.pdbx_description
1 polymer ?
#
loop_
_entity_poly.entity_id
_entity_poly.type
_entity_poly.pdbx_seq_one_letter_code
_entity_poly.pdbx_strand_id
1 'polypeptide(L)'
;MGFATNSTVLPTLVGSGGLIISDELNHSSIVTGARSSNARIKVFKHNCAKSLEEILRSSIAEGQPRTRLPWRKILVVVEGLYSMEGEVCDLKRIVQVCKKYKAYVYVDEAHSIGALGATGRGVLEYCGVEPDDVDVMMGTFTKSFGSVGGYIASTKEVIDYIRRMSPGSIYACSMSPGCVTQASLALRMIAGEDGTDKGKKKLDQLRRNSNLFRAGLQRMGCEVLGHTDSPVIPVMLYNPAKIPAFSRECLARKLAVVVVGFPATPLIKSRVRFCLSAAHTEEDLISALKVIDEVAELVMIKYKWTGRPNVAPSAVVQRLSQEYFVDVVGEWDATHFNWRDTITIDTNGRFARGNGEQGSWNVQERNGKTILRLEWDRWPTEELELVHMDHRDPCASPRRHVFKGHGNIITANSNTIPFPDLIPGSHSTFTLRPKGSLLSPNVSPMPSPSKPAPTSRVARKLQ
;
A
#
# COMPACT_ATOMS: atom_id res chain seq x y z
N MET A 1 22.81 -19.58 4.17
CA MET A 1 21.43 -19.10 3.86
C MET A 1 21.10 -17.90 4.73
N GLY A 2 20.21 -16.98 4.31
CA GLY A 2 19.85 -15.79 5.11
C GLY A 2 19.36 -16.11 6.53
N PHE A 3 18.72 -17.27 6.74
CA PHE A 3 18.36 -17.75 8.08
C PHE A 3 19.59 -17.84 8.99
N ALA A 4 20.66 -18.51 8.53
CA ALA A 4 21.88 -18.71 9.29
C ALA A 4 22.59 -17.39 9.60
N THR A 5 22.50 -16.40 8.72
CA THR A 5 23.09 -15.06 8.94
C THR A 5 22.49 -14.41 10.18
N ASN A 6 21.17 -14.25 10.27
CA ASN A 6 20.53 -13.69 11.48
C ASN A 6 20.79 -14.57 12.71
N SER A 7 20.58 -15.89 12.58
CA SER A 7 20.59 -16.80 13.73
C SER A 7 21.96 -16.97 14.38
N THR A 8 23.05 -16.69 13.67
CA THR A 8 24.44 -16.77 14.18
C THR A 8 25.04 -15.41 14.50
N VAL A 9 24.63 -14.33 13.82
CA VAL A 9 25.19 -12.99 14.04
C VAL A 9 24.58 -12.31 15.26
N LEU A 10 23.25 -12.38 15.44
CA LEU A 10 22.60 -11.79 16.62
C LEU A 10 23.19 -12.24 17.97
N PRO A 11 23.41 -13.55 18.23
CA PRO A 11 24.04 -13.99 19.48
C PRO A 11 25.52 -13.61 19.59
N THR A 12 26.16 -13.26 18.47
CA THR A 12 27.53 -12.73 18.46
C THR A 12 27.55 -11.25 18.87
N LEU A 13 26.56 -10.46 18.45
CA LEU A 13 26.53 -9.01 18.67
C LEU A 13 26.06 -8.58 20.06
N VAL A 14 25.11 -9.34 20.63
CA VAL A 14 24.49 -9.04 21.93
C VAL A 14 24.50 -10.31 22.77
N GLY A 15 24.91 -10.20 24.02
CA GLY A 15 25.00 -11.31 24.97
C GLY A 15 24.30 -11.02 26.29
N SER A 16 24.62 -11.81 27.31
CA SER A 16 24.18 -11.58 28.70
C SER A 16 24.45 -10.15 29.17
N GLY A 17 23.43 -9.54 29.81
CA GLY A 17 23.44 -8.14 30.22
C GLY A 17 23.12 -7.15 29.09
N GLY A 18 22.87 -7.63 27.87
CA GLY A 18 22.31 -6.86 26.77
C GLY A 18 20.78 -6.99 26.67
N LEU A 19 20.18 -6.09 25.89
CA LEU A 19 18.77 -6.05 25.58
C LEU A 19 18.58 -6.06 24.06
N ILE A 20 17.76 -6.98 23.56
CA ILE A 20 17.25 -7.00 22.19
C ILE A 20 15.79 -6.54 22.24
N ILE A 21 15.46 -5.52 21.47
CA ILE A 21 14.09 -5.05 21.27
C ILE A 21 13.69 -5.42 19.83
N SER A 22 12.82 -6.41 19.70
CA SER A 22 12.42 -6.99 18.40
C SER A 22 11.05 -6.47 17.98
N ASP A 23 10.87 -6.18 16.69
CA ASP A 23 9.54 -6.03 16.11
C ASP A 23 8.74 -7.35 16.29
N GLU A 24 7.42 -7.24 16.49
CA GLU A 24 6.55 -8.40 16.74
C GLU A 24 6.46 -9.37 15.55
N LEU A 25 6.67 -8.88 14.32
CA LEU A 25 6.58 -9.69 13.09
C LEU A 25 7.95 -10.09 12.52
N ASN A 26 9.03 -9.84 13.26
CA ASN A 26 10.36 -10.24 12.82
C ASN A 26 10.46 -11.73 12.49
N HIS A 27 11.20 -12.02 11.43
CA HIS A 27 11.37 -13.34 10.85
C HIS A 27 11.91 -14.35 11.86
N SER A 28 11.53 -15.62 11.67
CA SER A 28 11.93 -16.73 12.54
C SER A 28 13.44 -16.85 12.76
N SER A 29 14.26 -16.43 11.79
CA SER A 29 15.73 -16.40 11.92
C SER A 29 16.21 -15.35 12.92
N ILE A 30 15.58 -14.17 12.96
CA ILE A 30 15.83 -13.13 13.95
C ILE A 30 15.41 -13.63 15.32
N VAL A 31 14.19 -14.19 15.43
CA VAL A 31 13.68 -14.76 16.68
C VAL A 31 14.61 -15.86 17.22
N THR A 32 15.10 -16.74 16.33
CA THR A 32 16.03 -17.81 16.69
C THR A 32 17.36 -17.25 17.19
N GLY A 33 17.95 -16.28 16.48
CA GLY A 33 19.21 -15.64 16.88
C GLY A 33 19.10 -14.83 18.17
N ALA A 34 17.98 -14.11 18.35
CA ALA A 34 17.73 -13.37 19.57
C ALA A 34 17.61 -14.32 20.77
N ARG A 35 16.89 -15.45 20.63
CA ARG A 35 16.73 -16.44 21.70
C ARG A 35 18.04 -17.15 22.06
N SER A 36 18.95 -17.37 21.10
CA SER A 36 20.25 -18.00 21.36
C SER A 36 21.29 -17.04 21.96
N SER A 37 20.98 -15.73 22.05
CA SER A 37 21.93 -14.70 22.50
C SER A 37 22.17 -14.63 24.01
N ASN A 38 21.31 -15.23 24.84
CA ASN A 38 21.23 -14.99 26.28
C ASN A 38 20.95 -13.53 26.70
N ALA A 39 20.69 -12.62 25.74
CA ALA A 39 20.24 -11.28 26.02
C ALA A 39 18.79 -11.28 26.54
N ARG A 40 18.40 -10.21 27.25
CA ARG A 40 16.97 -9.99 27.51
C ARG A 40 16.29 -9.62 26.20
N ILE A 41 15.11 -10.17 25.95
CA ILE A 41 14.31 -9.84 24.77
C ILE A 41 13.05 -9.11 25.22
N LYS A 42 12.73 -7.98 24.59
CA LYS A 42 11.43 -7.33 24.64
C LYS A 42 10.90 -7.18 23.21
N VAL A 43 9.58 -7.20 23.05
CA VAL A 43 8.91 -7.08 21.76
C VAL A 43 8.11 -5.79 21.73
N PHE A 44 8.23 -5.00 20.67
CA PHE A 44 7.40 -3.81 20.45
C PHE A 44 6.36 -4.09 19.36
N LYS A 45 5.24 -3.34 19.40
CA LYS A 45 4.15 -3.51 18.43
C LYS A 45 4.66 -3.28 17.01
N HIS A 46 4.14 -4.05 16.05
CA HIS A 46 4.59 -4.04 14.67
C HIS A 46 4.68 -2.62 14.12
N ASN A 47 5.84 -2.27 13.58
CA ASN A 47 6.09 -1.02 12.86
C ASN A 47 5.71 0.24 13.65
N CYS A 48 5.69 0.16 15.00
CA CYS A 48 5.18 1.21 15.87
C CYS A 48 6.30 1.90 16.68
N ALA A 49 6.82 2.99 16.15
CA ALA A 49 7.89 3.77 16.80
C ALA A 49 7.52 4.26 18.21
N LYS A 50 6.23 4.55 18.46
CA LYS A 50 5.74 4.93 19.81
C LYS A 50 5.87 3.78 20.80
N SER A 51 5.46 2.56 20.40
CA SER A 51 5.61 1.37 21.26
C SER A 51 7.08 1.07 21.52
N LEU A 52 7.94 1.25 20.52
CA LEU A 52 9.40 1.12 20.67
C LEU A 52 9.94 2.12 21.69
N GLU A 53 9.57 3.40 21.59
CA GLU A 53 9.99 4.46 22.51
C GLU A 53 9.55 4.19 23.95
N GLU A 54 8.31 3.73 24.16
CA GLU A 54 7.80 3.35 25.49
C GLU A 54 8.62 2.22 26.11
N ILE A 55 9.00 1.21 25.32
CA ILE A 55 9.82 0.09 25.78
C ILE A 55 11.26 0.53 26.05
N LEU A 56 11.85 1.38 25.21
CA LEU A 56 13.19 1.92 25.42
C LEU A 56 13.25 2.73 26.72
N ARG A 57 12.32 3.68 26.89
CA ARG A 57 12.25 4.54 28.07
C ARG A 57 12.11 3.73 29.35
N SER A 58 11.17 2.78 29.40
CA SER A 58 10.98 1.92 30.58
C SER A 58 12.20 1.04 30.85
N SER A 59 12.76 0.42 29.81
CA SER A 59 13.91 -0.50 29.98
C SER A 59 15.18 0.22 30.43
N ILE A 60 15.41 1.44 29.96
CA ILE A 60 16.56 2.24 30.39
C ILE A 60 16.39 2.68 31.85
N ALA A 61 15.19 3.14 32.22
CA ALA A 61 14.90 3.55 33.61
C ALA A 61 14.98 2.39 34.61
N GLU A 62 14.51 1.19 34.21
CA GLU A 62 14.48 0.00 35.08
C GLU A 62 15.82 -0.72 35.22
N GLY A 63 16.71 -0.56 34.23
CA GLY A 63 17.96 -1.30 34.10
C GLY A 63 17.76 -2.81 33.90
N GLN A 64 18.84 -3.56 34.09
CA GLN A 64 18.86 -5.02 34.04
C GLN A 64 18.01 -5.61 35.18
N PRO A 65 17.25 -6.70 34.93
CA PRO A 65 16.47 -7.38 35.96
C PRO A 65 17.35 -7.82 37.14
N ARG A 66 16.81 -7.70 38.36
CA ARG A 66 17.46 -8.03 39.65
C ARG A 66 18.63 -7.10 40.03
N THR A 67 19.55 -6.83 39.13
CA THR A 67 20.75 -6.03 39.43
C THR A 67 20.53 -4.53 39.29
N ARG A 68 19.53 -4.10 38.51
CA ARG A 68 19.24 -2.69 38.17
C ARG A 68 20.40 -1.96 37.48
N LEU A 69 21.44 -2.69 37.07
CA LEU A 69 22.57 -2.13 36.36
C LEU A 69 22.16 -1.63 34.96
N PRO A 70 22.83 -0.62 34.40
CA PRO A 70 22.62 -0.22 33.02
C PRO A 70 22.83 -1.38 32.03
N TRP A 71 22.10 -1.38 30.93
CA TRP A 71 22.29 -2.36 29.85
C TRP A 71 23.66 -2.19 29.20
N ARG A 72 24.37 -3.30 28.96
CA ARG A 72 25.67 -3.24 28.26
C ARG A 72 25.52 -2.80 26.81
N LYS A 73 24.43 -3.22 26.17
CA LYS A 73 24.07 -2.91 24.79
C LYS A 73 22.55 -3.04 24.63
N ILE A 74 21.93 -2.10 23.93
CA ILE A 74 20.52 -2.19 23.52
C ILE A 74 20.51 -2.23 21.99
N LEU A 75 20.01 -3.32 21.41
CA LEU A 75 19.89 -3.52 19.97
C LEU A 75 18.41 -3.58 19.59
N VAL A 76 17.98 -2.69 18.71
CA VAL A 76 16.65 -2.71 18.10
C VAL A 76 16.75 -3.41 16.76
N VAL A 77 15.91 -4.42 16.53
CA VAL A 77 15.97 -5.28 15.34
C VAL A 77 14.65 -5.18 14.58
N VAL A 78 14.73 -4.89 13.28
CA VAL A 78 13.58 -4.73 12.38
C VAL A 78 13.86 -5.35 11.01
N GLU A 79 12.82 -5.73 10.26
CA GLU A 79 12.92 -5.98 8.82
C GLU A 79 12.64 -4.70 8.04
N GLY A 80 13.30 -4.53 6.89
CA GLY A 80 13.06 -3.40 6.00
C GLY A 80 11.74 -3.51 5.23
N LEU A 81 11.51 -4.69 4.64
CA LEU A 81 10.24 -5.05 4.03
C LEU A 81 9.74 -6.36 4.64
N TYR A 82 8.64 -6.30 5.39
CA TYR A 82 8.12 -7.45 6.12
C TYR A 82 7.58 -8.51 5.17
N SER A 83 8.13 -9.71 5.27
CA SER A 83 7.95 -10.74 4.26
C SER A 83 6.50 -11.19 4.08
N MET A 84 5.65 -11.21 5.11
CA MET A 84 4.29 -11.74 5.04
C MET A 84 3.22 -10.67 4.81
N GLU A 85 3.50 -9.43 5.21
CA GLU A 85 2.59 -8.29 5.14
C GLU A 85 2.86 -7.45 3.89
N GLY A 86 4.07 -7.49 3.34
CA GLY A 86 4.48 -6.60 2.26
C GLY A 86 4.53 -5.14 2.70
N GLU A 87 4.57 -4.89 4.00
CA GLU A 87 4.67 -3.57 4.62
C GLU A 87 6.13 -3.13 4.71
N VAL A 88 6.37 -1.87 4.37
CA VAL A 88 7.70 -1.25 4.52
C VAL A 88 7.81 -0.67 5.93
N CYS A 89 8.94 -0.92 6.57
CA CYS A 89 9.26 -0.37 7.88
C CYS A 89 9.25 1.16 7.87
N ASP A 90 8.67 1.79 8.90
CA ASP A 90 8.80 3.22 9.18
C ASP A 90 10.19 3.51 9.77
N LEU A 91 11.21 3.16 8.98
CA LEU A 91 12.59 3.11 9.42
C LEU A 91 13.07 4.47 9.90
N LYS A 92 12.63 5.55 9.24
CA LYS A 92 12.99 6.93 9.61
C LYS A 92 12.61 7.25 11.05
N ARG A 93 11.37 6.94 11.47
CA ARG A 93 10.93 7.19 12.85
C ARG A 93 11.61 6.24 13.85
N ILE A 94 11.79 4.98 13.48
CA ILE A 94 12.47 3.99 14.33
C ILE A 94 13.92 4.43 14.61
N VAL A 95 14.66 4.83 13.57
CA VAL A 95 16.03 5.34 13.69
C VAL A 95 16.08 6.61 14.54
N GLN A 96 15.15 7.55 14.36
CA GLN A 96 15.06 8.76 15.20
C GLN A 96 14.90 8.42 16.69
N VAL A 97 14.03 7.46 17.01
CA VAL A 97 13.85 6.97 18.38
C VAL A 97 15.12 6.30 18.89
N CYS A 98 15.73 5.41 18.12
CA CYS A 98 16.97 4.73 18.51
C CYS A 98 18.10 5.71 18.80
N LYS A 99 18.29 6.73 17.94
CA LYS A 99 19.26 7.81 18.15
C LYS A 99 19.03 8.57 19.45
N LYS A 100 17.78 8.97 19.72
CA LYS A 100 17.40 9.67 20.96
C LYS A 100 17.82 8.92 22.22
N TYR A 101 17.73 7.59 22.19
CA TYR A 101 18.04 6.71 23.32
C TYR A 101 19.40 6.01 23.23
N LYS A 102 20.22 6.34 22.22
CA LYS A 102 21.53 5.70 21.95
C LYS A 102 21.45 4.18 21.85
N ALA A 103 20.37 3.67 21.27
CA ALA A 103 20.21 2.26 20.96
C ALA A 103 20.76 1.96 19.56
N TYR A 104 21.38 0.79 19.41
CA TYR A 104 21.87 0.30 18.11
C TYR A 104 20.71 -0.19 17.25
N VAL A 105 20.84 -0.09 15.92
CA VAL A 105 19.84 -0.51 14.95
C VAL A 105 20.38 -1.64 14.08
N TYR A 106 19.61 -2.72 13.99
CA TYR A 106 19.82 -3.84 13.07
C TYR A 106 18.66 -3.89 12.08
N VAL A 107 18.94 -3.77 10.78
CA VAL A 107 17.94 -3.84 9.71
C VAL A 107 18.18 -5.07 8.86
N ASP A 108 17.19 -5.95 8.77
CA ASP A 108 17.15 -7.05 7.79
C ASP A 108 16.55 -6.54 6.47
N GLU A 109 17.41 -6.33 5.49
CA GLU A 109 17.10 -5.84 4.14
C GLU A 109 16.75 -6.98 3.17
N ALA A 110 16.55 -8.22 3.62
CA ALA A 110 16.48 -9.38 2.73
C ALA A 110 15.39 -9.28 1.64
N HIS A 111 14.27 -8.62 1.92
CA HIS A 111 13.18 -8.43 0.96
C HIS A 111 13.19 -7.08 0.25
N SER A 112 13.97 -6.12 0.70
CA SER A 112 14.02 -4.75 0.19
C SER A 112 15.23 -4.49 -0.69
N ILE A 113 16.41 -5.05 -0.38
CA ILE A 113 17.61 -4.85 -1.21
C ILE A 113 17.43 -5.44 -2.61
N GLY A 114 17.82 -4.68 -3.63
CA GLY A 114 17.62 -5.03 -5.03
C GLY A 114 16.16 -4.95 -5.50
N ALA A 115 15.25 -4.38 -4.70
CA ALA A 115 13.83 -4.26 -5.04
C ALA A 115 13.23 -2.88 -4.73
N LEU A 116 13.56 -2.30 -3.56
CA LEU A 116 13.09 -0.99 -3.12
C LEU A 116 14.17 0.08 -3.32
N GLY A 117 13.71 1.33 -3.37
CA GLY A 117 14.54 2.49 -3.65
C GLY A 117 14.67 2.79 -5.15
N ALA A 118 15.20 3.96 -5.49
CA ALA A 118 15.39 4.36 -6.88
C ALA A 118 16.51 3.55 -7.57
N THR A 119 17.54 3.18 -6.80
CA THR A 119 18.72 2.44 -7.27
C THR A 119 18.80 1.02 -6.72
N GLY A 120 17.73 0.54 -6.07
CA GLY A 120 17.68 -0.82 -5.52
C GLY A 120 18.51 -0.97 -4.23
N ARG A 121 18.85 0.13 -3.54
CA ARG A 121 19.64 0.09 -2.30
C ARG A 121 18.82 -0.27 -1.07
N GLY A 122 17.54 -0.59 -1.23
CA GLY A 122 16.72 -1.16 -0.17
C GLY A 122 15.91 -0.12 0.59
N VAL A 123 15.50 -0.48 1.81
CA VAL A 123 14.57 0.33 2.60
C VAL A 123 15.22 1.62 3.08
N LEU A 124 16.53 1.65 3.31
CA LEU A 124 17.23 2.87 3.70
C LEU A 124 17.05 3.98 2.63
N GLU A 125 17.35 3.66 1.37
CA GLU A 125 17.15 4.58 0.24
C GLU A 125 15.67 4.94 0.09
N TYR A 126 14.77 3.95 0.18
CA TYR A 126 13.33 4.16 0.05
C TYR A 126 12.77 5.13 1.11
N CYS A 127 13.26 5.04 2.35
CA CYS A 127 12.81 5.88 3.46
C CYS A 127 13.61 7.18 3.63
N GLY A 128 14.66 7.40 2.82
CA GLY A 128 15.57 8.54 2.96
C GLY A 128 16.32 8.53 4.31
N VAL A 129 16.82 7.35 4.69
CA VAL A 129 17.64 7.13 5.89
C VAL A 129 19.08 6.93 5.46
N GLU A 130 19.99 7.68 6.05
CA GLU A 130 21.42 7.58 5.75
C GLU A 130 21.98 6.24 6.27
N PRO A 131 22.87 5.56 5.52
CA PRO A 131 23.51 4.32 5.95
C PRO A 131 24.23 4.42 7.30
N ASP A 132 24.83 5.57 7.61
CA ASP A 132 25.54 5.82 8.86
C ASP A 132 24.61 5.86 10.09
N ASP A 133 23.30 5.94 9.88
CA ASP A 133 22.30 5.92 10.94
C ASP A 133 21.86 4.50 11.33
N VAL A 134 22.37 3.48 10.64
CA VAL A 134 22.06 2.07 10.87
C VAL A 134 23.35 1.31 11.16
N ASP A 135 23.44 0.72 12.35
CA ASP A 135 24.67 0.08 12.80
C ASP A 135 24.96 -1.25 12.10
N VAL A 136 23.92 -2.04 11.79
CA VAL A 136 24.08 -3.34 11.14
C VAL A 136 23.00 -3.55 10.10
N MET A 137 23.41 -3.76 8.86
CA MET A 137 22.53 -4.13 7.75
C MET A 137 22.75 -5.58 7.38
N MET A 138 21.70 -6.38 7.40
CA MET A 138 21.71 -7.77 6.97
C MET A 138 21.02 -7.90 5.62
N GLY A 139 21.54 -8.76 4.75
CA GLY A 139 20.83 -9.13 3.53
C GLY A 139 21.05 -10.59 3.15
N THR A 140 20.34 -11.02 2.11
CA THR A 140 20.45 -12.37 1.56
C THR A 140 20.71 -12.36 0.06
N PHE A 141 21.52 -13.31 -0.40
CA PHE A 141 21.76 -13.52 -1.83
C PHE A 141 20.69 -14.38 -2.52
N THR A 142 19.74 -14.94 -1.77
CA THR A 142 18.79 -15.95 -2.28
C THR A 142 17.52 -15.37 -2.90
N LYS A 143 17.40 -14.04 -2.96
CA LYS A 143 16.20 -13.34 -3.43
C LYS A 143 16.52 -12.54 -4.69
N SER A 144 16.64 -11.21 -4.59
CA SER A 144 16.91 -10.32 -5.71
C SER A 144 18.15 -10.69 -6.53
N PHE A 145 19.13 -11.36 -5.89
CA PHE A 145 20.40 -11.75 -6.50
C PHE A 145 20.44 -13.17 -7.06
N GLY A 146 19.38 -13.98 -6.84
CA GLY A 146 19.22 -15.31 -7.44
C GLY A 146 20.29 -16.36 -7.08
N SER A 147 21.11 -16.13 -6.06
CA SER A 147 22.23 -16.99 -5.65
C SER A 147 21.92 -17.67 -4.30
N VAL A 148 22.93 -17.95 -3.48
CA VAL A 148 22.80 -18.54 -2.13
C VAL A 148 23.60 -17.77 -1.10
N GLY A 149 23.19 -17.84 0.16
CA GLY A 149 23.93 -17.20 1.27
C GLY A 149 23.30 -15.90 1.77
N GLY A 150 24.06 -15.19 2.61
CA GLY A 150 23.67 -13.90 3.18
C GLY A 150 24.89 -13.16 3.67
N TYR A 151 24.72 -11.87 3.94
CA TYR A 151 25.81 -10.96 4.27
C TYR A 151 25.40 -10.02 5.40
N ILE A 152 26.41 -9.44 6.03
CA ILE A 152 26.29 -8.32 6.96
C ILE A 152 27.15 -7.18 6.40
N ALA A 153 26.58 -5.98 6.36
CA ALA A 153 27.29 -4.73 6.13
C ALA A 153 27.23 -3.89 7.41
N SER A 154 28.39 -3.39 7.83
CA SER A 154 28.61 -2.64 9.07
C SER A 154 30.02 -2.02 9.00
N THR A 155 30.42 -1.27 10.03
CA THR A 155 31.82 -0.81 10.17
C THR A 155 32.81 -1.97 10.17
N LYS A 156 34.06 -1.68 9.79
CA LYS A 156 35.14 -2.67 9.72
C LYS A 156 35.34 -3.40 11.05
N GLU A 157 35.27 -2.69 12.16
CA GLU A 157 35.49 -3.23 13.51
C GLU A 157 34.42 -4.27 13.85
N VAL A 158 33.17 -4.00 13.52
CA VAL A 158 32.04 -4.93 13.74
C VAL A 158 32.19 -6.14 12.83
N ILE A 159 32.51 -5.96 11.54
CA ILE A 159 32.70 -7.08 10.61
C ILE A 159 33.87 -7.97 11.04
N ASP A 160 35.00 -7.39 11.44
CA ASP A 160 36.16 -8.16 11.91
C ASP A 160 35.87 -8.87 13.24
N TYR A 161 35.05 -8.28 14.10
CA TYR A 161 34.55 -8.95 15.30
C TYR A 161 33.64 -10.14 14.94
N ILE A 162 32.65 -9.97 14.06
CA ILE A 162 31.76 -11.05 13.60
C ILE A 162 32.56 -12.19 12.98
N ARG A 163 33.55 -11.88 12.13
CA ARG A 163 34.41 -12.90 11.47
C ARG A 163 35.15 -13.79 12.47
N ARG A 164 35.62 -13.22 13.58
CA ARG A 164 36.38 -13.93 14.62
C ARG A 164 35.52 -14.65 15.65
N MET A 165 34.27 -14.24 15.82
CA MET A 165 33.43 -14.69 16.94
C MET A 165 32.19 -15.47 16.51
N SER A 166 31.66 -15.26 15.31
CA SER A 166 30.43 -15.91 14.86
C SER A 166 30.69 -17.37 14.46
N PRO A 167 29.97 -18.35 15.05
CA PRO A 167 30.06 -19.74 14.62
C PRO A 167 29.75 -19.92 13.12
N GLY A 168 28.85 -19.09 12.58
CA GLY A 168 28.51 -19.09 11.16
C GLY A 168 29.63 -18.59 10.25
N SER A 169 30.65 -17.92 10.79
CA SER A 169 31.86 -17.53 10.06
C SER A 169 33.03 -18.48 10.28
N ILE A 170 33.15 -19.07 11.48
CA ILE A 170 34.31 -19.90 11.87
C ILE A 170 34.17 -21.34 11.38
N TYR A 171 32.96 -21.91 11.48
CA TYR A 171 32.74 -23.35 11.27
C TYR A 171 31.96 -23.67 9.99
N ALA A 172 31.44 -22.66 9.28
CA ALA A 172 30.70 -22.88 8.05
C ALA A 172 31.64 -22.96 6.84
N CYS A 173 31.30 -23.82 5.87
CA CYS A 173 31.97 -23.82 4.58
C CYS A 173 31.67 -22.53 3.81
N SER A 174 32.69 -22.02 3.12
CA SER A 174 32.55 -20.87 2.21
C SER A 174 31.54 -21.15 1.09
N MET A 175 30.89 -20.08 0.61
CA MET A 175 30.06 -20.15 -0.60
C MET A 175 30.89 -20.63 -1.80
N SER A 176 30.27 -21.41 -2.68
CA SER A 176 30.94 -21.86 -3.90
C SER A 176 31.30 -20.67 -4.80
N PRO A 177 32.47 -20.69 -5.48
CA PRO A 177 32.90 -19.58 -6.32
C PRO A 177 31.85 -19.16 -7.37
N GLY A 178 31.17 -20.12 -8.01
CA GLY A 178 30.11 -19.82 -8.99
C GLY A 178 28.94 -19.02 -8.39
N CYS A 179 28.51 -19.36 -7.17
CA CYS A 179 27.45 -18.62 -6.48
C CYS A 179 27.90 -17.20 -6.09
N VAL A 180 29.15 -17.03 -5.68
CA VAL A 180 29.73 -15.70 -5.38
C VAL A 180 29.77 -14.86 -6.65
N THR A 181 30.24 -15.42 -7.77
CA THR A 181 30.26 -14.72 -9.06
C THR A 181 28.88 -14.28 -9.49
N GLN A 182 27.87 -15.15 -9.39
CA GLN A 182 26.49 -14.82 -9.72
C GLN A 182 25.96 -13.66 -8.85
N ALA A 183 26.16 -13.72 -7.53
CA ALA A 183 25.71 -12.66 -6.61
C ALA A 183 26.43 -11.32 -6.90
N SER A 184 27.73 -11.37 -7.14
CA SER A 184 28.56 -10.20 -7.47
C SER A 184 28.13 -9.54 -8.78
N LEU A 185 27.88 -10.33 -9.83
CA LEU A 185 27.37 -9.81 -11.11
C LEU A 185 25.98 -9.21 -10.96
N ALA A 186 25.07 -9.86 -10.22
CA ALA A 186 23.74 -9.31 -9.96
C ALA A 186 23.80 -7.95 -9.23
N LEU A 187 24.66 -7.82 -8.21
CA LEU A 187 24.90 -6.56 -7.52
C LEU A 187 25.43 -5.48 -8.48
N ARG A 188 26.46 -5.80 -9.27
CA ARG A 188 27.03 -4.86 -10.25
C ARG A 188 26.01 -4.41 -11.28
N MET A 189 25.20 -5.33 -11.80
CA MET A 189 24.12 -5.02 -12.74
C MET A 189 23.07 -4.08 -12.11
N ILE A 190 22.64 -4.35 -10.87
CA ILE A 190 21.70 -3.48 -10.13
C ILE A 190 22.31 -2.09 -9.92
N ALA A 191 23.59 -2.03 -9.57
CA ALA A 191 24.33 -0.78 -9.38
C ALA A 191 24.68 -0.04 -10.68
N GLY A 192 24.47 -0.66 -11.86
CA GLY A 192 24.88 -0.12 -13.16
C GLY A 192 26.39 -0.16 -13.41
N GLU A 193 27.15 -0.90 -12.60
CA GLU A 193 28.60 -1.08 -12.70
C GLU A 193 29.01 -2.05 -13.82
N ASP A 194 28.05 -2.75 -14.42
CA ASP A 194 28.24 -3.59 -15.61
C ASP A 194 28.26 -2.78 -16.92
N GLY A 195 28.06 -1.46 -16.84
CA GLY A 195 28.01 -0.56 -17.99
C GLY A 195 26.70 -0.62 -18.78
N THR A 196 25.66 -1.27 -18.24
CA THR A 196 24.35 -1.37 -18.89
C THR A 196 23.24 -0.73 -18.06
N ASP A 197 22.08 -0.50 -18.68
CA ASP A 197 20.88 -0.02 -17.99
C ASP A 197 19.93 -1.16 -17.55
N LYS A 198 20.38 -2.42 -17.64
CA LYS A 198 19.55 -3.61 -17.37
C LYS A 198 19.03 -3.63 -15.95
N GLY A 199 19.86 -3.30 -14.95
CA GLY A 199 19.45 -3.24 -13.55
C GLY A 199 18.36 -2.21 -13.32
N LYS A 200 18.59 -0.97 -13.79
CA LYS A 200 17.60 0.12 -13.70
C LYS A 200 16.27 -0.25 -14.37
N LYS A 201 16.30 -0.75 -15.61
CA LYS A 201 15.10 -1.21 -16.32
C LYS A 201 14.33 -2.28 -15.55
N LYS A 202 15.03 -3.23 -14.93
CA LYS A 202 14.41 -4.29 -14.10
C LYS A 202 13.76 -3.72 -12.85
N LEU A 203 14.41 -2.77 -12.16
CA LEU A 203 13.83 -2.10 -10.99
C LEU A 203 12.56 -1.31 -11.35
N ASP A 204 12.61 -0.53 -12.43
CA ASP A 204 11.46 0.24 -12.91
C ASP A 204 10.32 -0.67 -13.37
N GLN A 205 10.62 -1.79 -14.04
CA GLN A 205 9.63 -2.80 -14.41
C GLN A 205 9.02 -3.47 -13.18
N LEU A 206 9.83 -3.86 -12.18
CA LEU A 206 9.34 -4.47 -10.94
C LEU A 206 8.38 -3.52 -10.21
N ARG A 207 8.73 -2.23 -10.10
CA ARG A 207 7.87 -1.21 -9.49
C ARG A 207 6.55 -1.07 -10.23
N ARG A 208 6.58 -0.93 -11.56
CA ARG A 208 5.38 -0.85 -12.41
C ARG A 208 4.51 -2.10 -12.28
N ASN A 209 5.10 -3.29 -12.38
CA ASN A 209 4.41 -4.57 -12.24
C ASN A 209 3.72 -4.71 -10.87
N SER A 210 4.43 -4.35 -9.80
CA SER A 210 3.92 -4.44 -8.44
C SER A 210 2.73 -3.50 -8.24
N ASN A 211 2.83 -2.26 -8.72
CA ASN A 211 1.76 -1.27 -8.59
C ASN A 211 0.55 -1.60 -9.46
N LEU A 212 0.76 -2.07 -10.70
CA LEU A 212 -0.30 -2.51 -11.59
C LEU A 212 -1.06 -3.68 -10.98
N PHE A 213 -0.35 -4.72 -10.54
CA PHE A 213 -0.96 -5.92 -9.98
C PHE A 213 -1.70 -5.62 -8.66
N ARG A 214 -1.09 -4.82 -7.77
CA ARG A 214 -1.72 -4.34 -6.54
C ARG A 214 -3.02 -3.58 -6.83
N ALA A 215 -2.98 -2.63 -7.76
CA ALA A 215 -4.15 -1.85 -8.14
C ALA A 215 -5.25 -2.74 -8.73
N GLY A 216 -4.89 -3.73 -9.56
CA GLY A 216 -5.82 -4.71 -10.10
C GLY A 216 -6.56 -5.47 -9.00
N LEU A 217 -5.82 -6.06 -8.06
CA LEU A 217 -6.40 -6.77 -6.91
C LEU A 217 -7.28 -5.88 -6.04
N GLN A 218 -6.84 -4.65 -5.76
CA GLN A 218 -7.62 -3.69 -4.98
C GLN A 218 -8.92 -3.30 -5.69
N ARG A 219 -8.88 -3.05 -7.00
CA ARG A 219 -10.08 -2.74 -7.82
C ARG A 219 -11.08 -3.89 -7.87
N MET A 220 -10.61 -5.13 -7.72
CA MET A 220 -11.46 -6.32 -7.67
C MET A 220 -12.17 -6.51 -6.32
N GLY A 221 -11.84 -5.72 -5.30
CA GLY A 221 -12.44 -5.81 -3.96
C GLY A 221 -11.69 -6.72 -3.00
N CYS A 222 -10.52 -7.24 -3.38
CA CYS A 222 -9.68 -8.02 -2.47
C CYS A 222 -9.11 -7.14 -1.35
N GLU A 223 -8.98 -7.69 -0.14
CA GLU A 223 -8.21 -7.04 0.92
C GLU A 223 -6.71 -7.31 0.68
N VAL A 224 -6.02 -6.28 0.15
CA VAL A 224 -4.60 -6.34 -0.19
C VAL A 224 -3.78 -5.64 0.89
N LEU A 225 -2.82 -6.35 1.49
CA LEU A 225 -1.89 -5.79 2.48
C LEU A 225 -0.65 -5.18 1.84
N GLY A 226 0.09 -4.39 2.62
CA GLY A 226 1.39 -3.85 2.24
C GLY A 226 1.33 -2.51 1.51
N HIS A 227 2.50 -1.91 1.31
CA HIS A 227 2.63 -0.57 0.73
C HIS A 227 2.76 -0.60 -0.79
N THR A 228 2.51 0.56 -1.41
CA THR A 228 2.88 0.83 -2.81
C THR A 228 4.37 0.53 -3.02
N ASP A 229 4.74 0.13 -4.24
CA ASP A 229 6.08 -0.29 -4.66
C ASP A 229 6.58 -1.62 -4.05
N SER A 230 5.92 -2.16 -3.03
CA SER A 230 6.28 -3.46 -2.47
C SER A 230 6.03 -4.58 -3.49
N PRO A 231 7.06 -5.38 -3.84
CA PRO A 231 6.92 -6.53 -4.73
C PRO A 231 6.27 -7.73 -4.05
N VAL A 232 6.00 -7.63 -2.74
CA VAL A 232 5.26 -8.62 -1.98
C VAL A 232 3.84 -8.11 -1.80
N ILE A 233 2.88 -8.81 -2.39
CA ILE A 233 1.49 -8.39 -2.45
C ILE A 233 0.61 -9.50 -1.84
N PRO A 234 0.34 -9.46 -0.53
CA PRO A 234 -0.53 -10.42 0.12
C PRO A 234 -2.01 -10.05 -0.09
N VAL A 235 -2.84 -11.05 -0.34
CA VAL A 235 -4.31 -10.93 -0.33
C VAL A 235 -4.87 -11.80 0.78
N MET A 236 -5.68 -11.20 1.66
CA MET A 236 -6.22 -11.90 2.81
C MET A 236 -7.24 -12.97 2.39
N LEU A 237 -7.10 -14.14 2.98
CA LEU A 237 -8.07 -15.24 2.87
C LEU A 237 -8.88 -15.38 4.16
N TYR A 238 -8.27 -15.03 5.30
CA TYR A 238 -8.80 -15.15 6.68
C TYR A 238 -9.15 -16.59 7.07
N ASN A 239 -10.22 -17.15 6.50
CA ASN A 239 -10.70 -18.50 6.79
C ASN A 239 -9.73 -19.57 6.23
N PRO A 240 -9.15 -20.44 7.09
CA PRO A 240 -8.24 -21.49 6.65
C PRO A 240 -8.79 -22.43 5.58
N ALA A 241 -10.11 -22.67 5.53
CA ALA A 241 -10.72 -23.51 4.50
C ALA A 241 -10.57 -22.93 3.08
N LYS A 242 -10.41 -21.61 2.96
CA LYS A 242 -10.20 -20.93 1.67
C LYS A 242 -8.77 -21.10 1.14
N ILE A 243 -7.80 -21.46 1.99
CA ILE A 243 -6.39 -21.67 1.61
C ILE A 243 -6.27 -22.75 0.50
N PRO A 244 -6.70 -24.01 0.74
CA PRO A 244 -6.59 -25.05 -0.28
C PRO A 244 -7.52 -24.78 -1.47
N ALA A 245 -8.70 -24.20 -1.25
CA ALA A 245 -9.64 -23.86 -2.32
C ALA A 245 -9.02 -22.86 -3.30
N PHE A 246 -8.53 -21.72 -2.81
CA PHE A 246 -7.90 -20.69 -3.64
C PHE A 246 -6.70 -21.25 -4.41
N SER A 247 -5.80 -21.97 -3.73
CA SER A 247 -4.61 -22.54 -4.36
C SER A 247 -4.95 -23.55 -5.47
N ARG A 248 -5.89 -24.47 -5.23
CA ARG A 248 -6.27 -25.49 -6.21
C ARG A 248 -7.03 -24.91 -7.40
N GLU A 249 -7.93 -23.96 -7.17
CA GLU A 249 -8.71 -23.32 -8.22
C GLU A 249 -7.84 -22.44 -9.13
N CYS A 250 -6.84 -21.75 -8.56
CA CYS A 250 -5.81 -21.07 -9.36
C CYS A 250 -4.98 -22.08 -10.16
N LEU A 251 -4.51 -23.17 -9.54
CA LEU A 251 -3.70 -24.17 -10.22
C LEU A 251 -4.45 -24.87 -11.37
N ALA A 252 -5.75 -25.18 -11.18
CA ALA A 252 -6.62 -25.72 -12.22
C ALA A 252 -6.74 -24.79 -13.44
N ARG A 253 -6.64 -23.46 -13.20
CA ARG A 253 -6.58 -22.40 -14.23
C ARG A 253 -5.14 -22.06 -14.64
N LYS A 254 -4.18 -22.94 -14.35
CA LYS A 254 -2.75 -22.82 -14.70
C LYS A 254 -2.03 -21.63 -14.06
N LEU A 255 -2.56 -21.09 -12.95
CA LEU A 255 -1.90 -20.06 -12.15
C LEU A 255 -1.35 -20.66 -10.86
N ALA A 256 -0.02 -20.77 -10.76
CA ALA A 256 0.64 -21.20 -9.53
C ALA A 256 0.69 -20.04 -8.51
N VAL A 257 0.20 -20.29 -7.30
CA VAL A 257 0.18 -19.32 -6.21
C VAL A 257 0.71 -19.92 -4.91
N VAL A 258 1.30 -19.08 -4.06
CA VAL A 258 1.75 -19.48 -2.72
C VAL A 258 0.75 -19.00 -1.69
N VAL A 259 0.10 -19.94 -1.01
CA VAL A 259 -0.79 -19.65 0.12
C VAL A 259 -0.05 -19.86 1.44
N VAL A 260 -0.36 -19.03 2.42
CA VAL A 260 0.31 -18.96 3.72
C VAL A 260 -0.74 -19.04 4.82
N GLY A 261 -0.49 -19.93 5.78
CA GLY A 261 -1.31 -20.10 6.99
C GLY A 261 -0.45 -20.33 8.23
N PHE A 262 -1.06 -20.80 9.30
CA PHE A 262 -0.36 -21.18 10.53
C PHE A 262 0.67 -22.31 10.26
N PRO A 263 1.87 -22.28 10.85
CA PRO A 263 2.36 -21.34 11.88
C PRO A 263 3.03 -20.06 11.34
N ALA A 264 3.14 -19.89 10.02
CA ALA A 264 3.81 -18.73 9.44
C ALA A 264 3.02 -17.42 9.65
N THR A 265 1.71 -17.51 9.76
CA THR A 265 0.82 -16.38 10.12
C THR A 265 -0.23 -16.86 11.14
N PRO A 266 -0.83 -15.95 11.94
CA PRO A 266 -1.92 -16.34 12.84
C PRO A 266 -3.06 -17.03 12.09
N LEU A 267 -3.74 -17.99 12.74
CA LEU A 267 -4.75 -18.86 12.10
C LEU A 267 -5.83 -18.08 11.34
N ILE A 268 -6.34 -17.00 11.93
CA ILE A 268 -7.39 -16.15 11.35
C ILE A 268 -6.86 -15.11 10.36
N LYS A 269 -5.55 -15.05 10.11
CA LYS A 269 -4.89 -14.11 9.20
C LYS A 269 -4.19 -14.82 8.04
N SER A 270 -4.75 -15.95 7.60
CA SER A 270 -4.28 -16.65 6.39
C SER A 270 -4.42 -15.78 5.14
N ARG A 271 -3.53 -15.98 4.17
CA ARG A 271 -3.42 -15.14 2.97
C ARG A 271 -2.77 -15.89 1.82
N VAL A 272 -3.01 -15.43 0.59
CA VAL A 272 -2.15 -15.74 -0.55
C VAL A 272 -1.09 -14.65 -0.66
N ARG A 273 0.15 -15.03 -0.98
CA ARG A 273 1.29 -14.11 -1.06
C ARG A 273 1.84 -14.10 -2.48
N PHE A 274 1.52 -13.06 -3.24
CA PHE A 274 2.08 -12.86 -4.57
C PHE A 274 3.45 -12.18 -4.46
N CYS A 275 4.44 -12.71 -5.20
CA CYS A 275 5.78 -12.13 -5.31
C CYS A 275 6.01 -11.75 -6.76
N LEU A 276 6.14 -10.45 -7.01
CA LEU A 276 6.24 -9.94 -8.36
C LEU A 276 7.70 -9.95 -8.81
N SER A 277 7.89 -10.14 -10.11
CA SER A 277 9.19 -10.17 -10.76
C SER A 277 9.21 -9.12 -11.86
N ALA A 278 10.40 -8.56 -12.11
CA ALA A 278 10.66 -7.75 -13.29
C ALA A 278 10.51 -8.54 -14.60
N ALA A 279 10.49 -9.88 -14.52
CA ALA A 279 10.34 -10.75 -15.68
C ALA A 279 8.87 -10.98 -16.09
N HIS A 280 7.89 -10.70 -15.23
CA HIS A 280 6.48 -10.80 -15.62
C HIS A 280 6.17 -9.73 -16.67
N THR A 281 5.54 -10.14 -17.76
CA THR A 281 5.00 -9.18 -18.75
C THR A 281 3.69 -8.60 -18.26
N GLU A 282 3.23 -7.51 -18.90
CA GLU A 282 1.92 -6.96 -18.56
C GLU A 282 0.79 -7.95 -18.89
N GLU A 283 0.95 -8.72 -19.97
CA GLU A 283 0.01 -9.78 -20.37
C GLU A 283 -0.07 -10.90 -19.31
N ASP A 284 1.07 -11.31 -18.73
CA ASP A 284 1.10 -12.28 -17.63
C ASP A 284 0.29 -11.78 -16.44
N LEU A 285 0.48 -10.50 -16.07
CA LEU A 285 -0.21 -9.88 -14.93
C LEU A 285 -1.71 -9.74 -15.18
N ILE A 286 -2.12 -9.29 -16.37
CA ILE A 286 -3.53 -9.16 -16.74
C ILE A 286 -4.19 -10.54 -16.78
N SER A 287 -3.52 -11.54 -17.34
CA SER A 287 -4.00 -12.92 -17.36
C SER A 287 -4.17 -13.49 -15.95
N ALA A 288 -3.18 -13.30 -15.08
CA ALA A 288 -3.24 -13.71 -13.68
C ALA A 288 -4.37 -13.00 -12.93
N LEU A 289 -4.56 -11.69 -13.12
CA LEU A 289 -5.64 -10.93 -12.50
C LEU A 289 -7.03 -11.44 -12.92
N LYS A 290 -7.22 -11.82 -14.19
CA LYS A 290 -8.48 -12.43 -14.66
C LYS A 290 -8.78 -13.74 -13.93
N VAL A 291 -7.80 -14.63 -13.86
CA VAL A 291 -7.93 -15.90 -13.12
C VAL A 291 -8.20 -15.65 -11.65
N ILE A 292 -7.49 -14.70 -11.03
CA ILE A 292 -7.70 -14.35 -9.62
C ILE A 292 -9.09 -13.77 -9.40
N ASP A 293 -9.66 -13.02 -10.35
CA ASP A 293 -10.99 -12.42 -10.22
C ASP A 293 -12.09 -13.46 -10.17
N GLU A 294 -12.01 -14.46 -11.03
CA GLU A 294 -12.92 -15.61 -11.03
C GLU A 294 -12.79 -16.41 -9.74
N VAL A 295 -11.56 -16.74 -9.33
CA VAL A 295 -11.33 -17.54 -8.13
C VAL A 295 -11.71 -16.76 -6.87
N ALA A 296 -11.40 -15.46 -6.81
CA ALA A 296 -11.73 -14.61 -5.68
C ALA A 296 -13.25 -14.48 -5.49
N GLU A 297 -14.01 -14.48 -6.58
CA GLU A 297 -15.47 -14.56 -6.56
C GLU A 297 -15.93 -15.91 -5.99
N LEU A 298 -15.41 -17.01 -6.57
CA LEU A 298 -15.77 -18.37 -6.20
C LEU A 298 -15.54 -18.66 -4.71
N VAL A 299 -14.43 -18.18 -4.14
CA VAL A 299 -14.09 -18.37 -2.72
C VAL A 299 -14.52 -17.20 -1.83
N MET A 300 -15.27 -16.24 -2.37
CA MET A 300 -15.84 -15.09 -1.67
C MET A 300 -14.80 -14.28 -0.86
N ILE A 301 -13.69 -13.86 -1.47
CA ILE A 301 -12.63 -13.05 -0.83
C ILE A 301 -12.57 -11.59 -1.30
N LYS A 302 -13.58 -11.16 -2.07
CA LYS A 302 -13.79 -9.76 -2.44
C LYS A 302 -14.51 -9.03 -1.29
N TYR A 303 -13.76 -8.73 -0.24
CA TYR A 303 -14.28 -8.14 1.01
C TYR A 303 -14.67 -6.67 0.90
N LYS A 304 -14.03 -5.92 -0.01
CA LYS A 304 -14.34 -4.51 -0.26
C LYS A 304 -15.31 -4.42 -1.41
N TRP A 305 -16.39 -3.68 -1.20
CA TRP A 305 -17.29 -3.30 -2.28
C TRP A 305 -16.60 -2.24 -3.14
N THR A 306 -16.19 -2.62 -4.36
CA THR A 306 -15.51 -1.74 -5.33
C THR A 306 -16.41 -1.36 -6.50
N GLY A 307 -17.72 -1.47 -6.29
CA GLY A 307 -18.77 -1.23 -7.28
C GLY A 307 -18.66 -2.03 -8.58
N ARG A 308 -17.76 -3.03 -8.68
CA ARG A 308 -18.02 -4.18 -9.55
C ARG A 308 -19.31 -4.84 -9.07
N PRO A 309 -20.24 -5.20 -9.97
CA PRO A 309 -21.32 -6.06 -9.58
C PRO A 309 -20.72 -7.42 -9.18
N ASN A 310 -20.57 -7.69 -7.88
CA ASN A 310 -21.52 -8.65 -7.38
C ASN A 310 -22.82 -7.90 -7.39
N VAL A 311 -23.58 -8.07 -8.49
CA VAL A 311 -24.79 -7.29 -8.81
C VAL A 311 -25.47 -7.04 -7.48
N ALA A 312 -25.42 -5.80 -6.98
CA ALA A 312 -26.30 -5.46 -5.87
C ALA A 312 -27.65 -5.85 -6.44
N PRO A 313 -28.35 -6.88 -5.88
CA PRO A 313 -29.54 -7.42 -6.52
C PRO A 313 -30.41 -6.22 -6.89
N SER A 314 -31.05 -6.18 -8.05
CA SER A 314 -31.81 -4.99 -8.50
C SER A 314 -32.68 -4.40 -7.38
N ALA A 315 -33.17 -5.26 -6.47
CA ALA A 315 -33.83 -4.93 -5.21
C ALA A 315 -33.07 -3.98 -4.25
N VAL A 316 -31.74 -4.03 -4.13
CA VAL A 316 -30.91 -3.16 -3.28
C VAL A 316 -30.70 -1.80 -3.92
N VAL A 317 -30.44 -1.75 -5.23
CA VAL A 317 -30.35 -0.48 -5.98
C VAL A 317 -31.72 0.20 -5.97
N GLN A 318 -32.80 -0.56 -6.22
CA GLN A 318 -34.17 -0.06 -6.10
C GLN A 318 -34.51 0.39 -4.69
N ARG A 319 -34.09 -0.35 -3.64
CA ARG A 319 -34.30 0.05 -2.25
C ARG A 319 -33.59 1.34 -1.91
N LEU A 320 -32.32 1.50 -2.27
CA LEU A 320 -31.55 2.73 -2.01
C LEU A 320 -32.09 3.91 -2.82
N SER A 321 -32.46 3.72 -4.09
CA SER A 321 -33.13 4.75 -4.90
C SER A 321 -34.48 5.16 -4.31
N GLN A 322 -35.23 4.23 -3.72
CA GLN A 322 -36.49 4.51 -3.02
C GLN A 322 -36.27 5.19 -1.66
N GLU A 323 -35.27 4.75 -0.89
CA GLU A 323 -34.93 5.25 0.45
C GLU A 323 -34.41 6.69 0.41
N TYR A 324 -33.63 7.04 -0.63
CA TYR A 324 -33.08 8.39 -0.81
C TYR A 324 -33.84 9.26 -1.83
N PHE A 325 -34.98 8.78 -2.37
CA PHE A 325 -35.82 9.48 -3.36
C PHE A 325 -35.11 9.94 -4.65
N VAL A 326 -33.98 9.33 -5.02
CA VAL A 326 -33.20 9.74 -6.20
C VAL A 326 -33.34 8.71 -7.32
N ASP A 327 -34.06 9.11 -8.37
CA ASP A 327 -34.20 8.34 -9.61
C ASP A 327 -33.17 8.83 -10.62
N VAL A 328 -32.03 8.12 -10.71
CA VAL A 328 -30.93 8.47 -11.62
C VAL A 328 -30.94 7.66 -12.92
N VAL A 329 -31.88 6.73 -13.08
CA VAL A 329 -31.97 5.88 -14.27
C VAL A 329 -32.52 6.71 -15.43
N GLY A 330 -31.84 6.68 -16.57
CA GLY A 330 -32.23 7.45 -17.75
C GLY A 330 -31.04 7.96 -18.57
N GLU A 331 -31.33 8.83 -19.53
CA GLU A 331 -30.30 9.48 -20.35
C GLU A 331 -29.96 10.87 -19.84
N TRP A 332 -28.66 11.15 -19.76
CA TRP A 332 -28.10 12.35 -19.16
C TRP A 332 -27.16 13.05 -20.14
N ASP A 333 -27.31 14.35 -20.29
CA ASP A 333 -26.30 15.22 -20.89
C ASP A 333 -25.16 15.42 -19.89
N ALA A 334 -24.01 14.84 -20.22
CA ALA A 334 -22.83 14.80 -19.39
C ALA A 334 -21.79 15.79 -19.94
N THR A 335 -21.39 16.76 -19.11
CA THR A 335 -20.31 17.71 -19.43
C THR A 335 -19.17 17.50 -18.45
N HIS A 336 -18.14 16.82 -18.92
CA HIS A 336 -16.87 16.60 -18.25
C HIS A 336 -15.83 17.58 -18.80
N PHE A 337 -14.76 17.87 -18.05
CA PHE A 337 -13.76 18.86 -18.48
C PHE A 337 -13.06 18.49 -19.80
N ASN A 338 -12.96 17.19 -20.11
CA ASN A 338 -12.34 16.67 -21.34
C ASN A 338 -13.34 16.29 -22.46
N TRP A 339 -14.64 16.21 -22.18
CA TRP A 339 -15.60 15.71 -23.16
C TRP A 339 -17.04 16.10 -22.83
N ARG A 340 -17.90 16.11 -23.85
CA ARG A 340 -19.36 16.25 -23.71
C ARG A 340 -20.02 15.12 -24.46
N ASP A 341 -20.92 14.40 -23.79
CA ASP A 341 -21.53 13.19 -24.34
C ASP A 341 -22.86 12.89 -23.63
N THR A 342 -23.65 11.96 -24.16
CA THR A 342 -24.77 11.38 -23.41
C THR A 342 -24.27 10.21 -22.58
N ILE A 343 -24.68 10.17 -21.30
CA ILE A 343 -24.56 9.00 -20.43
C ILE A 343 -25.94 8.37 -20.24
N THR A 344 -26.05 7.09 -20.52
CA THR A 344 -27.23 6.28 -20.21
C THR A 344 -26.96 5.49 -18.93
N ILE A 345 -27.78 5.70 -17.90
CA ILE A 345 -27.71 5.03 -16.60
C ILE A 345 -28.87 4.03 -16.53
N ASP A 346 -28.59 2.76 -16.25
CA ASP A 346 -29.59 1.69 -16.20
C ASP A 346 -29.93 1.22 -14.78
N THR A 347 -31.00 0.42 -14.65
CA THR A 347 -31.47 -0.16 -13.39
C THR A 347 -30.58 -1.27 -12.82
N ASN A 348 -29.58 -1.74 -13.58
CA ASN A 348 -28.69 -2.83 -13.20
C ASN A 348 -27.40 -2.31 -12.54
N GLY A 349 -27.33 -1.00 -12.24
CA GLY A 349 -26.14 -0.38 -11.67
C GLY A 349 -25.05 -0.12 -12.71
N ARG A 350 -25.37 -0.12 -14.01
CA ARG A 350 -24.44 0.17 -15.11
C ARG A 350 -24.74 1.52 -15.74
N PHE A 351 -23.70 2.15 -16.28
CA PHE A 351 -23.87 3.30 -17.16
C PHE A 351 -22.94 3.19 -18.36
N ALA A 352 -23.33 3.82 -19.47
CA ALA A 352 -22.55 3.85 -20.70
C ALA A 352 -22.65 5.21 -21.40
N ARG A 353 -21.57 5.58 -22.08
CA ARG A 353 -21.47 6.73 -22.98
C ARG A 353 -21.82 6.34 -24.40
N GLY A 354 -22.19 7.31 -25.23
CA GLY A 354 -22.44 7.11 -26.66
C GLY A 354 -21.24 6.56 -27.44
N ASN A 355 -20.01 6.79 -26.95
CA ASN A 355 -18.77 6.27 -27.53
C ASN A 355 -18.41 4.83 -27.10
N GLY A 356 -19.24 4.16 -26.29
CA GLY A 356 -19.01 2.80 -25.81
C GLY A 356 -18.14 2.68 -24.55
N GLU A 357 -17.71 3.79 -23.96
CA GLU A 357 -17.16 3.76 -22.61
C GLU A 357 -18.26 3.49 -21.59
N GLN A 358 -17.97 2.69 -20.58
CA GLN A 358 -18.98 2.24 -19.60
C GLN A 358 -18.38 2.14 -18.21
N GLY A 359 -19.25 1.96 -17.23
CA GLY A 359 -18.89 1.81 -15.84
C GLY A 359 -20.05 1.34 -15.00
N SER A 360 -19.90 1.42 -13.69
CA SER A 360 -20.95 1.17 -12.71
C SER A 360 -21.26 2.43 -11.91
N TRP A 361 -22.49 2.53 -11.42
CA TRP A 361 -22.92 3.68 -10.61
C TRP A 361 -23.50 3.21 -9.28
N ASN A 362 -23.38 4.07 -8.26
CA ASN A 362 -24.09 3.90 -7.00
C ASN A 362 -24.38 5.27 -6.36
N VAL A 363 -25.35 5.29 -5.44
CA VAL A 363 -25.72 6.45 -4.64
C VAL A 363 -25.30 6.21 -3.19
N GLN A 364 -24.66 7.22 -2.60
CA GLN A 364 -24.26 7.21 -1.19
C GLN A 364 -24.67 8.52 -0.54
N GLU A 365 -24.92 8.50 0.77
CA GLU A 365 -25.05 9.73 1.56
C GLU A 365 -23.72 10.02 2.27
N ARG A 366 -23.20 11.24 2.09
CA ARG A 366 -22.01 11.72 2.83
C ARG A 366 -22.29 13.10 3.39
N ASN A 367 -22.23 13.25 4.71
CA ASN A 367 -22.46 14.50 5.42
C ASN A 367 -23.81 15.17 5.08
N GLY A 368 -24.90 14.39 4.98
CA GLY A 368 -26.24 14.91 4.65
C GLY A 368 -26.44 15.25 3.17
N LYS A 369 -25.51 14.87 2.29
CA LYS A 369 -25.58 15.12 0.85
C LYS A 369 -25.62 13.82 0.07
N THR A 370 -26.48 13.76 -0.93
CA THR A 370 -26.53 12.64 -1.87
C THR A 370 -25.40 12.75 -2.90
N ILE A 371 -24.58 11.72 -2.97
CA ILE A 371 -23.46 11.59 -3.90
C ILE A 371 -23.78 10.47 -4.89
N LEU A 372 -23.84 10.81 -6.18
CA LEU A 372 -23.82 9.87 -7.28
C LEU A 372 -22.37 9.57 -7.64
N ARG A 373 -21.94 8.32 -7.44
CA ARG A 373 -20.59 7.85 -7.71
C ARG A 373 -20.59 7.09 -9.03
N LEU A 374 -19.80 7.57 -10.00
CA LEU A 374 -19.58 6.94 -11.29
C LEU A 374 -18.19 6.28 -11.32
N GLU A 375 -18.16 4.96 -11.39
CA GLU A 375 -16.95 4.17 -11.50
C GLU A 375 -16.76 3.69 -12.93
N TRP A 376 -15.86 4.34 -13.65
CA TRP A 376 -15.54 3.98 -15.03
C TRP A 376 -14.70 2.70 -15.09
N ASP A 377 -14.96 1.83 -16.08
CA ASP A 377 -14.16 0.61 -16.28
C ASP A 377 -12.68 0.94 -16.59
N ARG A 378 -12.42 2.10 -17.22
CA ARG A 378 -11.08 2.53 -17.70
C ARG A 378 -10.56 3.83 -17.09
N TRP A 379 -11.37 4.57 -16.33
CA TRP A 379 -11.02 5.87 -15.75
C TRP A 379 -11.09 5.84 -14.22
N PRO A 380 -10.48 6.81 -13.51
CA PRO A 380 -10.68 6.95 -12.07
C PRO A 380 -12.15 7.18 -11.72
N THR A 381 -12.53 6.84 -10.48
CA THR A 381 -13.88 7.10 -9.98
C THR A 381 -14.18 8.59 -9.90
N GLU A 382 -15.40 8.97 -10.28
CA GLU A 382 -15.91 10.33 -10.16
C GLU A 382 -17.08 10.37 -9.17
N GLU A 383 -17.08 11.37 -8.29
CA GLU A 383 -18.14 11.59 -7.31
C GLU A 383 -18.86 12.90 -7.65
N LEU A 384 -20.16 12.81 -7.84
CA LEU A 384 -21.02 13.93 -8.23
C LEU A 384 -22.02 14.20 -7.12
N GLU A 385 -21.96 15.41 -6.56
CA GLU A 385 -22.91 15.84 -5.55
C GLU A 385 -24.22 16.27 -6.20
N LEU A 386 -25.36 15.92 -5.61
CA LEU A 386 -26.65 16.43 -6.04
C LEU A 386 -26.78 17.92 -5.63
N VAL A 387 -26.94 18.81 -6.62
CA VAL A 387 -26.95 20.28 -6.41
C VAL A 387 -28.32 20.92 -6.64
N HIS A 388 -29.24 20.24 -7.33
CA HIS A 388 -30.61 20.72 -7.53
C HIS A 388 -31.63 19.58 -7.50
N MET A 389 -32.72 19.77 -6.74
CA MET A 389 -33.96 19.00 -6.80
C MET A 389 -35.10 19.96 -7.16
N ASP A 390 -35.87 19.66 -8.22
CA ASP A 390 -37.10 20.39 -8.51
C ASP A 390 -38.25 19.74 -7.71
N HIS A 391 -38.85 20.47 -6.78
CA HIS A 391 -39.91 19.98 -5.87
C HIS A 391 -41.33 20.16 -6.42
N ARG A 392 -41.49 20.47 -7.70
CA ARG A 392 -42.83 20.65 -8.28
C ARG A 392 -43.37 19.32 -8.82
N ASP A 393 -44.27 18.76 -8.01
CA ASP A 393 -45.20 17.66 -8.29
C ASP A 393 -44.66 16.22 -8.06
N PRO A 394 -45.02 15.54 -6.95
CA PRO A 394 -44.60 14.17 -6.67
C PRO A 394 -45.23 13.11 -7.58
N CYS A 395 -46.14 13.49 -8.49
CA CYS A 395 -46.93 12.54 -9.29
C CYS A 395 -46.66 12.55 -10.82
N ALA A 396 -45.62 13.25 -11.31
CA ALA A 396 -45.24 13.25 -12.74
C ALA A 396 -43.82 12.68 -12.98
N SER A 397 -43.66 11.89 -14.05
CA SER A 397 -42.46 11.16 -14.49
C SER A 397 -41.35 12.05 -15.12
N PRO A 398 -40.15 11.49 -15.37
CA PRO A 398 -39.04 11.26 -14.44
C PRO A 398 -38.29 12.56 -14.05
N ARG A 399 -37.67 12.52 -12.87
CA ARG A 399 -37.28 13.66 -12.04
C ARG A 399 -36.01 14.38 -12.54
N ARG A 400 -36.07 15.72 -12.58
CA ARG A 400 -34.96 16.59 -13.03
C ARG A 400 -33.94 16.84 -11.91
N HIS A 401 -33.03 15.90 -11.70
CA HIS A 401 -31.90 16.09 -10.78
C HIS A 401 -30.71 16.73 -11.51
N VAL A 402 -29.90 17.56 -10.84
CA VAL A 402 -28.63 18.04 -11.42
C VAL A 402 -27.50 17.67 -10.48
N PHE A 403 -26.52 16.93 -11.00
CA PHE A 403 -25.35 16.53 -10.25
C PHE A 403 -24.11 17.32 -10.71
N LYS A 404 -23.27 17.71 -9.75
CA LYS A 404 -22.01 18.42 -10.01
C LYS A 404 -20.90 17.87 -9.11
N GLY A 405 -19.81 17.46 -9.72
CA GLY A 405 -18.55 17.15 -9.06
C GLY A 405 -17.50 18.23 -9.33
N HIS A 406 -16.57 18.38 -8.40
CA HIS A 406 -15.31 19.06 -8.62
C HIS A 406 -14.25 17.96 -8.72
N GLY A 407 -13.53 17.88 -9.84
CA GLY A 407 -12.55 16.84 -10.06
C GLY A 407 -11.43 16.94 -9.02
N ASN A 408 -11.31 15.92 -8.16
CA ASN A 408 -10.06 15.70 -7.44
C ASN A 408 -9.05 15.21 -8.47
N ILE A 409 -8.05 16.04 -8.79
CA ILE A 409 -6.86 15.59 -9.50
C ILE A 409 -6.15 14.61 -8.55
N ILE A 410 -6.42 13.31 -8.68
CA ILE A 410 -5.45 12.30 -8.26
C ILE A 410 -4.38 12.33 -9.35
N THR A 411 -3.34 13.15 -9.15
CA THR A 411 -2.11 13.06 -9.93
C THR A 411 -1.48 11.70 -9.66
N ALA A 412 -1.88 10.68 -10.41
CA ALA A 412 -0.99 9.56 -10.69
C ALA A 412 0.05 10.09 -11.69
N ASN A 413 1.30 10.26 -11.25
CA ASN A 413 2.37 10.76 -12.09
C ASN A 413 2.53 9.91 -13.37
N SER A 414 2.23 10.57 -14.49
CA SER A 414 2.90 10.57 -15.79
C SER A 414 3.40 9.23 -16.37
N ASN A 415 2.61 8.66 -17.27
CA ASN A 415 2.93 8.61 -18.71
C ASN A 415 1.97 7.67 -19.40
N THR A 416 0.87 8.20 -19.92
CA THR A 416 0.14 7.59 -21.03
C THR A 416 -0.78 8.66 -21.62
N ILE A 417 -0.60 8.90 -22.93
CA ILE A 417 -1.38 9.75 -23.85
C ILE A 417 -0.89 11.22 -23.93
N PRO A 418 -0.55 11.73 -25.14
CA PRO A 418 -0.27 13.14 -25.35
C PRO A 418 -1.58 13.93 -25.28
N PHE A 419 -1.69 14.82 -24.29
CA PHE A 419 -2.82 15.76 -24.19
C PHE A 419 -2.52 17.01 -25.05
N PRO A 420 -3.48 17.50 -25.86
CA PRO A 420 -3.38 18.83 -26.44
C PRO A 420 -3.63 19.89 -25.36
N ASP A 421 -2.68 20.81 -25.24
CA ASP A 421 -2.64 22.09 -24.50
C ASP A 421 -3.74 22.38 -23.46
N LEU A 422 -3.36 22.29 -22.18
CA LEU A 422 -4.15 22.78 -21.03
C LEU A 422 -3.92 24.28 -20.81
N ILE A 423 -5.02 25.04 -20.65
CA ILE A 423 -5.01 26.42 -20.15
C ILE A 423 -5.07 26.39 -18.61
N PRO A 424 -4.08 26.93 -17.87
CA PRO A 424 -4.10 26.96 -16.41
C PRO A 424 -5.21 27.88 -15.87
N GLY A 425 -6.05 27.37 -14.96
CA GLY A 425 -7.04 28.18 -14.22
C GLY A 425 -8.51 27.74 -14.32
N SER A 426 -8.84 26.69 -15.09
CA SER A 426 -10.20 26.14 -15.11
C SER A 426 -10.40 25.10 -14.01
N HIS A 427 -11.39 25.30 -13.14
CA HIS A 427 -11.85 24.24 -12.24
C HIS A 427 -12.41 23.09 -13.10
N SER A 428 -11.80 21.90 -13.02
CA SER A 428 -12.28 20.68 -13.67
C SER A 428 -13.65 20.32 -13.10
N THR A 429 -14.70 20.63 -13.85
CA THR A 429 -16.10 20.40 -13.45
C THR A 429 -16.65 19.21 -14.23
N PHE A 430 -17.36 18.34 -13.53
CA PHE A 430 -18.16 17.29 -14.14
C PHE A 430 -19.62 17.47 -13.73
N THR A 431 -20.52 17.57 -14.72
CA THR A 431 -21.94 17.83 -14.53
C THR A 431 -22.78 16.81 -15.29
N LEU A 432 -23.84 16.31 -14.64
CA LEU A 432 -24.90 15.53 -15.29
C LEU A 432 -26.21 16.30 -15.21
N ARG A 433 -26.88 16.40 -16.36
CA ARG A 433 -28.21 16.98 -16.50
C ARG A 433 -29.13 16.03 -17.25
N PRO A 434 -30.43 16.00 -16.99
CA PRO A 434 -31.36 15.17 -17.75
C PRO A 434 -31.35 15.60 -19.21
N LYS A 435 -31.28 14.62 -20.12
CA LYS A 435 -31.22 14.89 -21.56
C LYS A 435 -32.46 15.66 -22.03
N GLY A 436 -32.24 16.76 -22.76
CA GLY A 436 -33.33 17.61 -23.28
C GLY A 436 -33.87 18.67 -22.31
N SER A 437 -33.21 18.88 -21.15
CA SER A 437 -33.55 19.99 -20.24
C SER A 437 -32.95 21.32 -20.72
N LEU A 438 -33.77 22.18 -21.34
CA LEU A 438 -33.39 23.55 -21.68
C LEU A 438 -33.52 24.45 -20.44
N LEU A 439 -32.39 24.86 -19.88
CA LEU A 439 -32.30 26.07 -19.05
C LEU A 439 -31.38 27.06 -19.77
N SER A 440 -31.96 28.21 -20.12
CA SER A 440 -31.33 29.32 -20.83
C SER A 440 -29.99 29.75 -20.20
N PRO A 441 -28.94 30.02 -21.01
CA PRO A 441 -27.68 30.53 -20.49
C PRO A 441 -27.84 32.04 -20.25
N ASN A 442 -28.19 32.44 -19.03
CA ASN A 442 -27.85 33.72 -18.40
C ASN A 442 -28.76 33.95 -17.19
N VAL A 443 -28.22 33.70 -16.00
CA VAL A 443 -28.64 34.42 -14.80
C VAL A 443 -27.35 34.93 -14.17
N SER A 444 -27.05 36.21 -14.44
CA SER A 444 -26.04 36.96 -13.69
C SER A 444 -26.38 36.91 -12.19
N PRO A 445 -25.38 36.90 -11.29
CA PRO A 445 -25.65 36.89 -9.86
C PRO A 445 -26.39 38.18 -9.48
N MET A 446 -27.55 38.03 -8.83
CA MET A 446 -28.23 39.14 -8.15
C MET A 446 -27.28 39.78 -7.13
N PRO A 447 -27.28 41.12 -6.99
CA PRO A 447 -26.41 41.82 -6.05
C PRO A 447 -26.82 41.48 -4.61
N SER A 448 -25.81 41.33 -3.75
CA SER A 448 -25.96 41.16 -2.32
C SER A 448 -26.69 42.36 -1.69
N PRO A 449 -27.53 42.15 -0.66
CA PRO A 449 -28.10 43.26 0.09
C PRO A 449 -26.99 43.98 0.85
N SER A 450 -26.91 45.29 0.62
CA SER A 450 -26.03 46.24 1.27
C SER A 450 -26.21 46.24 2.79
N LYS A 451 -25.09 46.08 3.53
CA LYS A 451 -25.02 46.46 4.95
C LYS A 451 -24.94 47.99 5.03
N PRO A 452 -25.73 48.68 5.87
CA PRO A 452 -25.53 50.10 6.11
C PRO A 452 -24.32 50.33 7.02
N ALA A 453 -23.57 51.40 6.72
CA ALA A 453 -22.46 51.93 7.51
C ALA A 453 -22.93 52.54 8.85
N PRO A 454 -22.08 52.60 9.89
CA PRO A 454 -22.48 53.06 11.21
C PRO A 454 -22.31 54.57 11.35
N THR A 455 -23.39 55.27 11.72
CA THR A 455 -23.35 56.64 12.26
C THR A 455 -23.35 56.62 13.79
N SER A 456 -22.19 56.99 14.32
CA SER A 456 -21.88 57.83 15.50
C SER A 456 -22.84 57.97 16.71
N ARG A 457 -22.13 58.03 17.86
CA ARG A 457 -22.46 58.67 19.17
C ARG A 457 -23.33 57.88 20.15
N VAL A 458 -23.11 57.91 21.47
CA VAL A 458 -22.03 58.29 22.41
C VAL A 458 -22.59 57.95 23.80
N ALA A 459 -21.79 57.36 24.69
CA ALA A 459 -21.89 57.31 26.17
C ALA A 459 -23.14 56.64 26.81
N ARG A 460 -23.06 55.88 27.91
CA ARG A 460 -22.41 56.15 29.20
C ARG A 460 -22.30 54.88 30.08
N LYS A 461 -21.22 54.84 30.87
CA LYS A 461 -21.08 54.46 32.32
C LYS A 461 -21.44 53.02 32.76
N LEU A 462 -20.42 52.26 33.21
CA LEU A 462 -19.99 52.01 34.61
C LEU A 462 -20.77 50.86 35.29
N GLN A 463 -20.17 49.66 35.34
CA GLN A 463 -19.49 49.09 36.51
C GLN A 463 -18.74 47.82 36.10
#